data_AF-A0A6P6AEJ3-F1
#
_entry.id   AF-A0A6P6AEJ3-F1
#
_cell.length_a   1.000
_cell.length_b   1.000
_cell.length_c   1.000
_cell.angle_alpha   90.00
_cell.angle_beta   90.00
_cell.angle_gamma   90.00
#
_symmetry.space_group_name_H-M   'P 1'
#
loop_
_entity.id
_entity.type
_entity.pdbx_description
1 polymer ?
#
loop_
_entity_poly.entity_id
_entity_poly.type
_entity_poly.pdbx_seq_one_letter_code
_entity_poly.pdbx_strand_id
1 'polypeptide(L)'
;METHVRSRFCTLIVLACFLFCGLTFVGAQNRRPKNVQIAVREKWSGTPLLLEAGELLSKESKNLFWEFIDDWLHVVKTDGDSHSAKDCLRKVLKQSSSLLSESLASLFEFSLTLRSASPRLVLFRQLAEESLSSFPLSNDSYTSNVNGIDASEAIETKKLDPLLVDVNPKNPGGKCCWVDTGGALFFDVTELQSWLQRPNDLSGDSFQQPELYDFDHIHFDSNIMNPIAILYGALGTDCFRQFHVTLVQAAKEGKVKYVVRPVLPSGCEAEVGLCGAVGARDSLNLGGYGVELALKNMEYNAMDDNTIKKGVTLEDPRTEDLSQEVRGFIFSKILDREP
;
A
#
# COMPACT_ATOMS: atom_id res chain seq x y z
N MET A 1 -8.16 -39.92 -76.42
CA MET A 1 -9.05 -39.35 -75.39
C MET A 1 -8.29 -38.79 -74.16
N GLU A 2 -6.95 -38.67 -74.21
CA GLU A 2 -6.12 -38.28 -73.05
C GLU A 2 -5.66 -36.81 -73.05
N THR A 3 -5.66 -36.13 -74.20
CA THR A 3 -5.16 -34.75 -74.33
C THR A 3 -6.12 -33.70 -73.77
N HIS A 4 -7.44 -33.93 -73.86
CA HIS A 4 -8.46 -33.05 -73.30
C HIS A 4 -8.51 -33.06 -71.77
N VAL A 5 -8.12 -34.17 -71.13
CA VAL A 5 -8.13 -34.33 -69.68
C VAL A 5 -6.97 -33.54 -69.04
N ARG A 6 -5.77 -33.59 -69.63
CA ARG A 6 -4.62 -32.79 -69.19
C ARG A 6 -4.86 -31.28 -69.30
N SER A 7 -5.50 -30.83 -70.37
CA SER A 7 -5.82 -29.40 -70.57
C SER A 7 -6.82 -28.90 -69.53
N ARG A 8 -7.85 -29.69 -69.21
CA ARG A 8 -8.86 -29.34 -68.21
C ARG A 8 -8.31 -29.36 -66.78
N PHE A 9 -7.40 -30.27 -66.50
CA PHE A 9 -6.70 -30.34 -65.21
C PHE A 9 -5.77 -29.13 -65.02
N CYS A 10 -5.05 -28.72 -66.07
CA CYS A 10 -4.20 -27.53 -66.04
C CYS A 10 -5.02 -26.24 -65.81
N THR A 11 -6.17 -26.10 -66.48
CA THR A 11 -7.05 -24.95 -66.25
C THR A 11 -7.65 -24.94 -64.84
N LEU A 12 -7.97 -26.10 -64.27
CA LEU A 12 -8.47 -26.19 -62.89
C LEU A 12 -7.39 -25.83 -61.86
N ILE A 13 -6.13 -26.22 -62.10
CA ILE A 13 -5.00 -25.83 -61.26
C ILE A 13 -4.76 -24.32 -61.34
N VAL A 14 -4.79 -23.74 -62.54
CA VAL A 14 -4.62 -22.29 -62.72
C VAL A 14 -5.77 -21.52 -62.04
N LEU A 15 -7.01 -22.00 -62.16
CA LEU A 15 -8.18 -21.38 -61.52
C LEU A 15 -8.14 -21.53 -59.99
N ALA A 16 -7.65 -22.67 -59.49
CA ALA A 16 -7.37 -22.88 -58.07
C ALA A 16 -6.24 -21.97 -57.56
N CYS A 17 -5.19 -21.76 -58.35
CA CYS A 17 -4.11 -20.82 -58.02
C CYS A 17 -4.59 -19.36 -58.04
N PHE A 18 -5.47 -18.97 -58.97
CA PHE A 18 -6.10 -17.64 -58.95
C PHE A 18 -7.05 -17.45 -57.76
N LEU A 19 -7.80 -18.48 -57.36
CA LEU A 19 -8.61 -18.49 -56.13
C LEU A 19 -7.74 -18.41 -54.86
N PHE A 20 -6.58 -19.08 -54.85
CA PHE A 20 -5.64 -19.02 -53.73
C PHE A 20 -4.83 -17.71 -53.68
N CYS A 21 -4.50 -17.10 -54.83
CA CYS A 21 -3.83 -15.80 -54.90
C CYS A 21 -4.76 -14.60 -54.66
N GLY A 22 -6.07 -14.75 -54.88
CA GLY A 22 -7.08 -13.71 -54.56
C GLY A 22 -7.33 -13.53 -53.06
N LEU A 23 -6.90 -14.48 -52.23
CA LEU A 23 -6.83 -14.35 -50.78
C LEU A 23 -5.53 -13.62 -50.41
N THR A 24 -5.42 -12.35 -50.81
CA THR A 24 -4.46 -11.46 -50.17
C THR A 24 -4.77 -11.46 -48.69
N PHE A 25 -3.87 -12.02 -47.88
CA PHE A 25 -3.89 -11.90 -46.43
C PHE A 25 -3.94 -10.40 -46.10
N VAL A 26 -5.14 -9.89 -45.83
CA VAL A 26 -5.30 -8.60 -45.16
C VAL A 26 -4.83 -8.85 -43.74
N GLY A 27 -3.52 -8.68 -43.52
CA GLY A 27 -2.95 -8.62 -42.19
C GLY A 27 -3.56 -7.40 -41.50
N ALA A 28 -4.61 -7.62 -40.72
CA ALA A 28 -5.13 -6.61 -39.82
C ALA A 28 -3.99 -6.24 -38.85
N GLN A 29 -3.38 -5.08 -39.09
CA GLN A 29 -2.35 -4.54 -38.23
C GLN A 29 -3.05 -4.20 -36.90
N ASN A 30 -2.91 -5.06 -35.90
CA ASN A 30 -3.44 -4.84 -34.55
C ASN A 30 -2.74 -3.62 -33.97
N ARG A 31 -3.29 -2.42 -34.22
CA ARG A 31 -2.82 -1.18 -33.63
C ARG A 31 -3.08 -1.28 -32.13
N ARG A 32 -2.02 -1.58 -31.37
CA ARG A 32 -2.09 -1.51 -29.90
C ARG A 32 -2.46 -0.09 -29.51
N PRO A 33 -3.46 0.11 -28.62
CA PRO A 33 -3.80 1.45 -28.16
C PRO A 33 -2.58 2.08 -27.49
N LYS A 34 -2.30 3.34 -27.79
CA LYS A 34 -1.28 4.12 -27.07
C LYS A 34 -1.93 4.60 -25.76
N ASN A 35 -1.67 3.89 -24.67
CA ASN A 35 -2.19 4.22 -23.35
C ASN A 35 -1.11 4.88 -22.49
N VAL A 36 -1.51 5.87 -21.71
CA VAL A 36 -0.70 6.47 -20.65
C VAL A 36 -1.24 5.93 -19.32
N GLN A 37 -0.37 5.31 -18.51
CA GLN A 37 -0.72 4.79 -17.18
C GLN A 37 0.06 5.55 -16.12
N ILE A 38 -0.65 6.07 -15.12
CA ILE A 38 -0.08 6.87 -14.04
C ILE A 38 -0.58 6.31 -12.71
N ALA A 39 0.36 5.97 -11.83
CA ALA A 39 0.11 5.43 -10.50
C ALA A 39 0.82 6.28 -9.45
N VAL A 40 0.10 6.69 -8.39
CA VAL A 40 0.71 7.34 -7.22
C VAL A 40 1.08 6.26 -6.21
N ARG A 41 2.35 6.25 -5.81
CA ARG A 41 2.91 5.32 -4.82
C ARG A 41 3.31 6.06 -3.56
N GLU A 42 3.01 5.44 -2.43
CA GLU A 42 3.42 5.92 -1.13
C GLU A 42 4.85 5.56 -0.78
N LYS A 43 5.41 6.31 0.18
CA LYS A 43 6.76 6.09 0.69
C LYS A 43 6.87 4.95 1.69
N TRP A 44 5.75 4.50 2.26
CA TRP A 44 5.74 3.40 3.23
C TRP A 44 5.38 2.07 2.57
N SER A 45 5.85 0.99 3.20
CA SER A 45 5.50 -0.38 2.84
C SER A 45 4.00 -0.66 3.02
N GLY A 46 3.47 -1.54 2.17
CA GLY A 46 2.08 -1.96 2.15
C GLY A 46 1.58 -2.41 3.52
N THR A 47 0.32 -2.11 3.80
CA THR A 47 -0.39 -2.39 5.04
C THR A 47 -1.41 -3.53 4.87
N PRO A 48 -1.50 -4.51 5.79
CA PRO A 48 -2.48 -5.59 5.68
C PRO A 48 -3.93 -5.09 5.52
N LEU A 49 -4.65 -5.56 4.50
CA LEU A 49 -6.08 -5.22 4.31
C LEU A 49 -6.93 -5.64 5.52
N LEU A 50 -6.59 -6.76 6.15
CA LEU A 50 -7.30 -7.24 7.33
C LEU A 50 -7.17 -6.29 8.52
N LEU A 51 -5.99 -5.71 8.74
CA LEU A 51 -5.78 -4.75 9.83
C LEU A 51 -6.43 -3.40 9.48
N GLU A 52 -6.37 -2.98 8.21
CA GLU A 52 -7.06 -1.76 7.76
C GLU A 52 -8.58 -1.85 7.95
N ALA A 53 -9.16 -3.02 7.70
CA ALA A 53 -10.57 -3.29 7.95
C ALA A 53 -10.93 -3.06 9.43
N GLY A 54 -10.15 -3.61 10.35
CA GLY A 54 -10.33 -3.35 11.79
C GLY A 54 -10.26 -1.85 12.12
N GLU A 55 -9.25 -1.16 11.58
CA GLU A 55 -9.10 0.29 11.79
C GLU A 55 -10.26 1.11 11.24
N LEU A 56 -10.80 0.75 10.06
CA LEU A 56 -11.97 1.41 9.50
C LEU A 56 -13.21 1.21 10.35
N LEU A 57 -13.44 0.00 10.88
CA LEU A 57 -14.56 -0.29 11.79
C LEU A 57 -14.43 0.50 13.11
N SER A 58 -13.21 0.63 13.63
CA SER A 58 -12.93 1.38 14.86
C SER A 58 -13.28 2.88 14.74
N LYS A 59 -13.23 3.44 13.52
CA LYS A 59 -13.60 4.84 13.27
C LYS A 59 -15.10 5.07 13.44
N GLU A 60 -15.93 4.06 13.14
CA GLU A 60 -17.38 4.13 13.34
C GLU A 60 -17.73 3.90 14.81
N SER A 61 -17.21 2.82 15.40
CA SER A 61 -17.40 2.53 16.82
C SER A 61 -16.26 1.68 17.36
N LYS A 62 -15.77 2.03 18.56
CA LYS A 62 -14.74 1.25 19.26
C LYS A 62 -15.19 -0.18 19.55
N ASN A 63 -16.49 -0.44 19.69
CA ASN A 63 -17.02 -1.79 19.93
C ASN A 63 -16.94 -2.66 18.67
N LEU A 64 -17.20 -2.09 17.48
CA LEU A 64 -17.16 -2.82 16.22
C LEU A 64 -15.76 -3.38 15.91
N PHE A 65 -14.70 -2.69 16.38
CA PHE A 65 -13.34 -3.22 16.32
C PHE A 65 -13.23 -4.56 17.07
N TRP A 66 -13.69 -4.61 18.32
CA TRP A 66 -13.60 -5.82 19.15
C TRP A 66 -14.51 -6.94 18.66
N GLU A 67 -15.75 -6.61 18.27
CA GLU A 67 -16.68 -7.56 17.66
C GLU A 67 -16.08 -8.19 16.39
N PHE A 68 -15.41 -7.39 15.55
CA PHE A 68 -14.71 -7.89 14.36
C PHE A 68 -13.54 -8.82 14.68
N ILE A 69 -12.75 -8.49 15.70
CA ILE A 69 -11.64 -9.34 16.16
C ILE A 69 -12.20 -10.68 16.64
N ASP A 70 -13.21 -10.66 17.50
CA ASP A 70 -13.83 -11.86 18.05
C ASP A 70 -14.43 -12.72 16.93
N ASP A 71 -15.23 -12.13 16.06
CA ASP A 71 -15.80 -12.80 14.89
C ASP A 71 -14.73 -13.47 14.03
N TRP A 72 -13.67 -12.74 13.70
CA TRP A 72 -12.58 -13.26 12.87
C TRP A 72 -11.83 -14.41 13.56
N LEU A 73 -11.67 -14.35 14.88
CA LEU A 73 -11.05 -15.42 15.65
C LEU A 73 -11.93 -16.68 15.72
N HIS A 74 -13.26 -16.54 15.77
CA HIS A 74 -14.19 -17.67 15.82
C HIS A 74 -14.41 -18.35 14.46
N VAL A 75 -14.13 -17.67 13.35
CA VAL A 75 -14.19 -18.27 12.02
C VAL A 75 -13.19 -19.42 11.94
N VAL A 76 -13.71 -20.65 11.88
CA VAL A 76 -12.92 -21.87 11.64
C VAL A 76 -12.09 -21.66 10.37
N LYS A 77 -10.79 -21.99 10.43
CA LYS A 77 -9.92 -22.06 9.26
C LYS A 77 -10.51 -23.15 8.33
N THR A 78 -11.42 -22.76 7.43
CA THR A 78 -11.98 -23.69 6.45
C THR A 78 -10.89 -24.00 5.42
N ASP A 79 -10.48 -25.26 5.35
CA ASP A 79 -9.43 -25.81 4.47
C ASP A 79 -9.70 -25.62 2.94
N GLY A 80 -10.73 -24.86 2.56
CA GLY A 80 -11.12 -24.57 1.19
C GLY A 80 -11.04 -23.09 0.79
N ASP A 81 -10.37 -22.25 1.58
CA ASP A 81 -10.19 -20.84 1.25
C ASP A 81 -9.26 -20.71 0.04
N SER A 82 -9.86 -20.53 -1.15
CA SER A 82 -9.17 -20.20 -2.39
C SER A 82 -8.06 -19.16 -2.16
N HIS A 83 -6.86 -19.45 -2.67
CA HIS A 83 -5.62 -18.75 -2.31
C HIS A 83 -5.44 -17.36 -2.95
N SER A 84 -6.52 -16.72 -3.41
CA SER A 84 -6.43 -15.43 -4.10
C SER A 84 -6.61 -14.25 -3.14
N ALA A 85 -5.85 -13.17 -3.37
CA ALA A 85 -6.06 -11.89 -2.72
C ALA A 85 -7.51 -11.39 -2.81
N LYS A 86 -8.19 -11.71 -3.92
CA LYS A 86 -9.61 -11.38 -4.14
C LYS A 86 -10.54 -12.10 -3.16
N ASP A 87 -10.25 -13.36 -2.84
CA ASP A 87 -11.11 -14.15 -1.95
C ASP A 87 -10.91 -13.73 -0.50
N CYS A 88 -9.69 -13.36 -0.13
CA CYS A 88 -9.43 -12.70 1.14
C CYS A 88 -10.16 -11.37 1.28
N LEU A 89 -10.14 -10.52 0.26
CA LEU A 89 -10.90 -9.27 0.28
C LEU A 89 -12.41 -9.54 0.44
N ARG A 90 -12.97 -10.49 -0.32
CA ARG A 90 -14.37 -10.88 -0.17
C ARG A 90 -14.69 -11.41 1.23
N LYS A 91 -13.79 -12.18 1.83
CA LYS A 91 -13.94 -12.71 3.20
C LYS A 91 -13.97 -11.57 4.23
N VAL A 92 -13.03 -10.63 4.12
CA VAL A 92 -12.99 -9.42 4.96
C VAL A 92 -14.27 -8.62 4.80
N LEU A 93 -14.67 -8.30 3.57
CA LEU A 93 -15.90 -7.56 3.30
C LEU A 93 -17.12 -8.28 3.86
N LYS A 94 -17.25 -9.59 3.66
CA LYS A 94 -18.37 -10.38 4.18
C LYS A 94 -18.48 -10.31 5.70
N GLN A 95 -17.35 -10.42 6.41
CA GLN A 95 -17.34 -10.36 7.88
C GLN A 95 -17.59 -8.95 8.40
N SER A 96 -17.08 -7.91 7.72
CA SER A 96 -17.35 -6.53 8.11
C SER A 96 -18.80 -6.14 7.79
N SER A 97 -19.38 -6.62 6.69
CA SER A 97 -20.77 -6.35 6.31
C SER A 97 -21.80 -6.96 7.27
N SER A 98 -21.48 -8.06 7.99
CA SER A 98 -22.39 -8.58 9.02
C SER A 98 -22.49 -7.67 10.25
N LEU A 99 -21.51 -6.79 10.45
CA LEU A 99 -21.45 -5.84 11.56
C LEU A 99 -21.96 -4.43 11.17
N LEU A 100 -22.18 -4.17 9.88
CA LEU A 100 -22.51 -2.85 9.34
C LEU A 100 -23.89 -2.83 8.67
N SER A 101 -24.49 -1.65 8.56
CA SER A 101 -25.65 -1.42 7.70
C SER A 101 -25.25 -1.45 6.21
N GLU A 102 -26.21 -1.64 5.31
CA GLU A 102 -25.95 -1.74 3.86
C GLU A 102 -25.25 -0.50 3.27
N SER A 103 -25.64 0.69 3.73
CA SER A 103 -25.02 1.96 3.30
C SER A 103 -23.59 2.09 3.83
N LEU A 104 -23.35 1.72 5.09
CA LEU A 104 -22.02 1.74 5.69
C LEU A 104 -21.11 0.67 5.09
N ALA A 105 -21.64 -0.50 4.73
CA ALA A 105 -20.88 -1.56 4.07
C ALA A 105 -20.33 -1.10 2.71
N SER A 106 -21.14 -0.37 1.92
CA SER A 106 -20.71 0.20 0.64
C SER A 106 -19.61 1.25 0.82
N LEU A 107 -19.76 2.13 1.84
CA LEU A 107 -18.74 3.13 2.17
C LEU A 107 -17.45 2.49 2.72
N PHE A 108 -17.58 1.41 3.47
CA PHE A 108 -16.47 0.63 4.00
C PHE A 108 -15.65 -0.01 2.87
N GLU A 109 -16.31 -0.67 1.91
CA GLU A 109 -15.64 -1.25 0.73
C GLU A 109 -14.88 -0.19 -0.07
N PHE A 110 -15.51 0.96 -0.29
CA PHE A 110 -14.87 2.09 -0.96
C PHE A 110 -13.66 2.60 -0.18
N SER A 111 -13.79 2.78 1.14
CA SER A 111 -12.73 3.28 2.01
C SER A 111 -11.54 2.32 2.10
N LEU A 112 -11.81 1.02 2.14
CA LEU A 112 -10.79 -0.03 2.13
C LEU A 112 -10.05 -0.07 0.79
N THR A 113 -10.77 0.12 -0.33
CA THR A 113 -10.17 0.22 -1.68
C THR A 113 -9.30 1.47 -1.82
N LEU A 114 -9.70 2.59 -1.21
CA LEU A 114 -8.90 3.81 -1.15
C LEU A 114 -7.72 3.73 -0.18
N ARG A 115 -7.66 2.70 0.68
CA ARG A 115 -6.60 2.49 1.67
C ARG A 115 -6.53 3.62 2.71
N SER A 116 -7.67 4.20 3.06
CA SER A 116 -7.76 5.40 3.92
C SER A 116 -7.36 5.17 5.38
N ALA A 117 -7.22 3.91 5.81
CA ALA A 117 -6.71 3.52 7.11
C ALA A 117 -5.20 3.21 7.12
N SER A 118 -4.54 3.15 5.96
CA SER A 118 -3.10 2.83 5.85
C SER A 118 -2.21 3.73 6.73
N PRO A 119 -2.37 5.07 6.74
CA PRO A 119 -1.53 5.95 7.58
C PRO A 119 -1.63 5.64 9.08
N ARG A 120 -2.78 5.12 9.53
CA ARG A 120 -3.01 4.77 10.94
C ARG A 120 -2.24 3.52 11.34
N LEU A 121 -2.13 2.55 10.45
CA LEU A 121 -1.27 1.38 10.69
C LEU A 121 0.22 1.75 10.65
N VAL A 122 0.61 2.72 9.82
CA VAL A 122 1.99 3.26 9.82
C VAL A 122 2.32 3.90 11.17
N LEU A 123 1.37 4.63 11.77
CA LEU A 123 1.53 5.16 13.12
C LEU A 123 1.75 4.04 14.15
N PHE A 124 0.96 2.96 14.11
CA PHE A 124 1.16 1.83 15.03
C PHE A 124 2.51 1.12 14.83
N ARG A 125 3.04 1.07 13.60
CA ARG A 125 4.40 0.57 13.34
C ARG A 125 5.47 1.42 14.03
N GLN A 126 5.32 2.74 13.99
CA GLN A 126 6.26 3.65 14.67
C GLN A 126 6.23 3.45 16.19
N LEU A 127 5.03 3.33 16.77
CA LEU A 127 4.87 3.04 18.20
C LEU A 127 5.42 1.66 18.58
N ALA A 128 5.29 0.68 17.68
CA ALA A 128 5.89 -0.65 17.87
C ALA A 128 7.41 -0.58 17.89
N GLU A 129 8.03 0.17 16.97
CA GLU A 129 9.49 0.37 16.95
C GLU A 129 9.97 1.13 18.20
N GLU A 130 9.22 2.16 18.62
CA GLU A 130 9.52 2.90 19.85
C GLU A 130 9.48 1.98 21.08
N SER A 131 8.45 1.14 21.18
CA SER A 131 8.30 0.11 22.22
C SER A 131 9.45 -0.91 22.22
N LEU A 132 9.94 -1.33 21.05
CA LEU A 132 11.09 -2.23 20.98
C LEU A 132 12.40 -1.53 21.33
N SER A 133 12.55 -0.26 20.94
CA SER A 133 13.76 0.53 21.17
C SER A 133 13.96 0.93 22.64
N SER A 134 12.89 1.03 23.42
CA SER A 134 12.95 1.33 24.85
C SER A 134 13.51 0.17 25.68
N PHE A 135 13.55 -1.05 25.13
CA PHE A 135 14.11 -2.25 25.75
C PHE A 135 15.18 -2.90 24.84
N PRO A 136 16.44 -2.42 24.86
CA PRO A 136 17.48 -2.99 24.03
C PRO A 136 17.67 -4.49 24.34
N LEU A 137 17.22 -5.34 23.42
CA LEU A 137 17.45 -6.79 23.46
C LEU A 137 18.95 -7.03 23.31
N SER A 138 19.59 -7.57 24.33
CA SER A 138 20.99 -7.96 24.28
C SER A 138 21.13 -9.26 23.49
N ASN A 139 21.11 -9.18 22.15
CA ASN A 139 21.71 -10.17 21.23
C ASN A 139 21.52 -9.78 19.77
N ASP A 140 22.44 -8.98 19.23
CA ASP A 140 22.79 -9.10 17.81
C ASP A 140 23.95 -10.10 17.72
N SER A 141 23.62 -11.30 17.25
CA SER A 141 24.56 -12.33 16.81
C SER A 141 25.70 -11.71 16.02
N TYR A 142 26.92 -11.88 16.52
CA TYR A 142 28.19 -11.66 15.83
C TYR A 142 28.15 -12.15 14.38
N THR A 143 27.94 -11.25 13.41
CA THR A 143 28.58 -11.40 12.11
C THR A 143 29.96 -10.77 12.22
N SER A 144 30.92 -11.60 12.61
CA SER A 144 32.33 -11.35 12.49
C SER A 144 32.67 -11.02 11.03
N ASN A 145 33.07 -9.79 10.76
CA ASN A 145 34.09 -9.52 9.75
C ASN A 145 35.15 -8.68 10.44
N VAL A 146 36.15 -9.39 10.95
CA VAL A 146 37.38 -8.86 11.53
C VAL A 146 38.09 -8.01 10.46
N ASN A 147 38.30 -6.74 10.78
CA ASN A 147 39.59 -6.07 10.66
C ASN A 147 39.55 -4.84 11.56
N GLY A 148 40.28 -4.91 12.66
CA GLY A 148 40.34 -3.85 13.67
C GLY A 148 41.16 -2.65 13.21
N ILE A 149 40.90 -1.52 13.86
CA ILE A 149 41.87 -0.64 14.53
C ILE A 149 41.06 0.25 15.49
N ASP A 150 41.59 0.39 16.71
CA ASP A 150 41.03 1.09 17.86
C ASP A 150 40.67 2.56 17.61
N ALA A 151 39.52 3.00 18.13
CA ALA A 151 39.35 4.30 18.77
C ALA A 151 38.07 4.35 19.61
N SER A 152 38.25 4.84 20.83
CA SER A 152 37.32 5.15 21.92
C SER A 152 36.10 6.01 21.58
N GLU A 153 35.03 5.77 22.34
CA GLU A 153 34.00 6.73 22.77
C GLU A 153 33.20 7.48 21.68
N ALA A 154 32.03 6.91 21.36
CA ALA A 154 30.76 7.64 21.39
C ALA A 154 29.62 6.61 21.48
N ILE A 155 28.91 6.58 22.60
CA ILE A 155 27.56 6.00 22.63
C ILE A 155 26.71 6.98 21.82
N GLU A 156 26.67 6.79 20.50
CA GLU A 156 25.62 7.37 19.67
C GLU A 156 24.32 6.67 20.09
N THR A 157 23.54 7.33 20.94
CA THR A 157 22.09 7.24 20.84
C THR A 157 21.76 7.50 19.37
N LYS A 158 21.50 6.43 18.61
CA LYS A 158 20.96 6.52 17.25
C LYS A 158 19.63 7.25 17.36
N LYS A 159 19.69 8.57 17.28
CA LYS A 159 18.54 9.44 17.07
C LYS A 159 17.87 8.89 15.82
N LEU A 160 16.67 8.34 16.00
CA LEU A 160 15.84 7.81 14.93
C LEU A 160 15.83 8.82 13.78
N ASP A 161 16.34 8.40 12.62
CA ASP A 161 16.18 9.18 11.41
C ASP A 161 14.67 9.23 11.13
N PRO A 162 14.00 10.39 11.13
CA PRO A 162 12.55 10.50 10.91
C PRO A 162 12.09 9.95 9.54
N LEU A 163 13.05 9.50 8.72
CA LEU A 163 12.89 9.00 7.37
C LEU A 163 12.74 7.47 7.27
N LEU A 164 12.81 6.72 8.38
CA LEU A 164 12.55 5.27 8.39
C LEU A 164 11.06 4.88 8.37
N VAL A 165 10.22 5.69 7.73
CA VAL A 165 8.79 5.37 7.49
C VAL A 165 8.64 4.15 6.54
N ASP A 166 9.72 3.76 5.88
CA ASP A 166 9.72 2.76 4.81
C ASP A 166 9.57 1.30 5.32
N VAL A 167 10.13 0.98 6.50
CA VAL A 167 10.37 -0.43 6.89
C VAL A 167 9.48 -0.87 8.04
N ASN A 168 8.83 -2.03 7.90
CA ASN A 168 8.12 -2.70 9.00
C ASN A 168 9.10 -3.04 10.13
N PRO A 169 8.69 -2.96 11.41
CA PRO A 169 9.55 -3.35 12.52
C PRO A 169 10.03 -4.78 12.32
N LYS A 170 11.29 -5.05 12.64
CA LYS A 170 11.86 -6.41 12.58
C LYS A 170 11.20 -7.24 13.67
N ASN A 171 10.94 -8.52 13.37
CA ASN A 171 10.40 -9.41 14.39
C ASN A 171 11.41 -9.61 15.54
N PRO A 172 11.08 -9.23 16.79
CA PRO A 172 11.99 -9.37 17.92
C PRO A 172 12.24 -10.86 18.22
N GLY A 173 13.47 -11.33 17.99
CA GLY A 173 13.84 -12.73 18.25
C GLY A 173 13.02 -13.76 17.45
N GLY A 174 12.49 -13.40 16.28
CA GLY A 174 11.62 -14.27 15.49
C GLY A 174 10.18 -14.37 15.98
N LYS A 175 9.76 -13.54 16.95
CA LYS A 175 8.40 -13.53 17.51
C LYS A 175 7.57 -12.45 16.84
N CYS A 176 6.32 -12.77 16.50
CA CYS A 176 5.42 -11.89 15.75
C CYS A 176 4.47 -11.05 16.59
N CYS A 177 4.36 -11.37 17.88
CA CYS A 177 3.53 -10.66 18.84
C CYS A 177 4.31 -10.42 20.13
N TRP A 178 4.04 -9.30 20.80
CA TRP A 178 4.56 -9.04 22.13
C TRP A 178 3.62 -8.11 22.92
N VAL A 179 3.76 -8.14 24.24
CA VAL A 179 3.01 -7.26 25.14
C VAL A 179 3.97 -6.33 25.86
N ASP A 180 3.69 -5.04 25.75
CA ASP A 180 4.42 -3.98 26.45
C ASP A 180 3.64 -3.55 27.69
N THR A 181 4.31 -3.59 28.84
CA THR A 181 3.76 -3.13 30.13
C THR A 181 4.46 -1.88 30.65
N GLY A 182 5.39 -1.29 29.87
CA GLY A 182 6.19 -0.10 30.19
C GLY A 182 7.41 -0.40 31.06
N GLY A 183 7.35 -1.48 31.84
CA GLY A 183 8.49 -2.01 32.60
C GLY A 183 9.15 -3.24 31.99
N ALA A 184 8.44 -3.97 31.11
CA ALA A 184 8.93 -5.17 30.45
C ALA A 184 8.15 -5.48 29.17
N LEU A 185 8.83 -6.14 28.24
CA LEU A 185 8.24 -6.77 27.06
C LEU A 185 8.07 -8.27 27.30
N PHE A 186 6.89 -8.80 26.97
CA PHE A 186 6.59 -10.23 27.04
C PHE A 186 6.36 -10.78 25.63
N PHE A 187 7.19 -11.72 25.20
CA PHE A 187 7.09 -12.38 23.90
C PHE A 187 6.38 -13.73 23.97
N ASP A 188 6.23 -14.29 25.18
CA ASP A 188 5.56 -15.56 25.43
C ASP A 188 4.41 -15.40 26.43
N VAL A 189 3.32 -16.12 26.17
CA VAL A 189 2.07 -16.01 26.93
C VAL A 189 2.23 -16.53 28.36
N THR A 190 3.10 -17.52 28.58
CA THR A 190 3.39 -18.11 29.90
C THR A 190 4.05 -17.11 30.85
N GLU A 191 5.00 -16.32 30.33
CA GLU A 191 5.67 -15.26 31.08
C GLU A 191 4.69 -14.14 31.43
N LEU A 192 3.85 -13.74 30.46
CA LEU A 192 2.79 -12.78 30.69
C LEU A 192 1.81 -13.25 31.77
N GLN A 193 1.36 -14.50 31.73
CA GLN A 193 0.47 -15.06 32.76
C GLN A 193 1.10 -15.00 34.15
N SER A 194 2.40 -15.25 34.25
CA SER A 194 3.14 -15.13 35.51
C SER A 194 3.21 -13.68 36.01
N TRP A 195 3.28 -12.70 35.10
CA TRP A 195 3.17 -11.28 35.44
C TRP A 195 1.75 -10.90 35.91
N LEU A 196 0.72 -11.39 35.21
CA LEU A 196 -0.70 -11.13 35.55
C LEU A 196 -1.14 -11.68 36.91
N GLN A 197 -0.43 -12.68 37.43
CA GLN A 197 -0.73 -13.29 38.73
C GLN A 197 -0.07 -12.56 39.91
N ARG A 198 0.88 -11.64 39.65
CA ARG A 198 1.52 -10.88 40.73
C ARG A 198 0.52 -9.89 41.34
N PRO A 199 0.49 -9.74 42.68
CA PRO A 199 -0.28 -8.69 43.30
C PRO A 199 0.19 -7.32 42.79
N ASN A 200 -0.77 -6.44 42.50
CA ASN A 200 -0.50 -5.05 42.11
C ASN A 200 0.05 -4.29 43.32
N ASP A 201 1.34 -4.44 43.62
CA ASP A 201 2.04 -3.58 44.56
C ASP A 201 2.22 -2.21 43.89
N LEU A 202 1.22 -1.34 44.04
CA LEU A 202 1.20 0.05 43.58
C LEU A 202 2.19 0.95 44.34
N SER A 203 3.14 0.38 45.08
CA SER A 203 4.03 1.09 45.98
C SER A 203 5.46 0.59 45.84
N GLY A 204 6.24 1.31 45.02
CA GLY A 204 7.70 1.20 45.01
C GLY A 204 8.27 1.25 43.60
N ASP A 205 8.86 2.40 43.29
CA ASP A 205 9.66 2.72 42.11
C ASP A 205 8.92 2.98 40.79
N SER A 206 9.16 4.20 40.30
CA SER A 206 9.06 4.77 38.95
C SER A 206 8.81 3.86 37.73
N PHE A 207 7.83 2.96 37.74
CA PHE A 207 7.38 2.28 36.54
C PHE A 207 6.57 3.27 35.70
N GLN A 208 7.21 3.83 34.68
CA GLN A 208 6.56 4.67 33.69
C GLN A 208 5.63 3.78 32.88
N GLN A 209 4.33 3.87 33.15
CA GLN A 209 3.33 3.14 32.37
C GLN A 209 3.43 3.56 30.89
N PRO A 210 3.15 2.64 29.94
CA PRO A 210 3.11 3.00 28.54
C PRO A 210 2.15 4.17 28.30
N GLU A 211 2.59 5.13 27.49
CA GLU A 211 1.73 6.23 27.09
C GLU A 211 0.58 5.69 26.22
N LEU A 212 -0.65 6.11 26.55
CA LEU A 212 -1.84 5.79 25.78
C LEU A 212 -2.33 7.02 25.04
N TYR A 213 -2.84 6.80 23.84
CA TYR A 213 -3.39 7.85 22.99
C TYR A 213 -4.88 7.64 22.76
N ASP A 214 -5.59 8.71 22.37
CA ASP A 214 -7.05 8.67 22.14
C ASP A 214 -7.47 7.65 21.07
N PHE A 215 -6.54 7.38 20.15
CA PHE A 215 -6.71 6.44 19.05
C PHE A 215 -6.43 4.99 19.43
N ASP A 216 -5.94 4.69 20.62
CA ASP A 216 -5.67 3.32 21.05
C ASP A 216 -6.96 2.52 21.24
N HIS A 217 -6.90 1.24 20.86
CA HIS A 217 -8.01 0.31 21.05
C HIS A 217 -7.96 -0.25 22.46
N ILE A 218 -8.71 0.36 23.37
CA ILE A 218 -8.88 -0.09 24.76
C ILE A 218 -10.06 -1.05 24.82
N HIS A 219 -9.86 -2.21 25.44
CA HIS A 219 -10.92 -3.22 25.60
C HIS A 219 -11.99 -2.74 26.59
N PHE A 220 -13.27 -2.98 26.28
CA PHE A 220 -14.41 -2.45 27.04
C PHE A 220 -14.47 -2.95 28.50
N ASP A 221 -13.97 -4.15 28.79
CA ASP A 221 -13.90 -4.68 30.16
C ASP A 221 -12.75 -4.08 31.01
N SER A 222 -11.94 -3.18 30.44
CA SER A 222 -10.78 -2.59 31.14
C SER A 222 -11.18 -1.50 32.13
N ASN A 223 -10.58 -1.51 33.33
CA ASN A 223 -10.71 -0.43 34.31
C ASN A 223 -9.50 0.54 34.24
N ILE A 224 -9.73 1.81 34.55
CA ILE A 224 -8.75 2.90 34.50
C ILE A 224 -7.62 2.70 35.53
N MET A 225 -7.90 2.04 36.66
CA MET A 225 -6.96 1.90 37.78
C MET A 225 -5.95 0.76 37.63
N ASN A 226 -6.03 -0.01 36.55
CA ASN A 226 -5.23 -1.22 36.37
C ASN A 226 -3.95 -0.95 35.57
N PRO A 227 -2.88 -1.75 35.78
CA PRO A 227 -1.68 -1.66 34.96
C PRO A 227 -2.01 -1.87 33.48
N ILE A 228 -1.34 -1.10 32.63
CA ILE A 228 -1.55 -1.10 31.18
C ILE A 228 -0.77 -2.26 30.55
N ALA A 229 -1.43 -3.00 29.67
CA ALA A 229 -0.81 -4.02 28.83
C ALA A 229 -1.19 -3.76 27.36
N ILE A 230 -0.21 -3.35 26.57
CA ILE A 230 -0.37 -3.07 25.13
C ILE A 230 0.09 -4.28 24.32
N LEU A 231 -0.84 -4.93 23.63
CA LEU A 231 -0.56 -5.99 22.68
C LEU A 231 -0.19 -5.41 21.31
N TYR A 232 1.02 -5.69 20.87
CA TYR A 232 1.47 -5.51 19.50
C TYR A 232 1.38 -6.86 18.76
N GLY A 233 0.66 -6.88 17.65
CA GLY A 233 0.56 -8.05 16.81
C GLY A 233 -0.51 -7.93 15.73
N ALA A 234 -0.52 -8.89 14.80
CA ALA A 234 -1.44 -8.92 13.68
C ALA A 234 -2.55 -9.95 13.89
N LEU A 235 -3.79 -9.52 13.70
CA LEU A 235 -4.95 -10.40 13.59
C LEU A 235 -4.72 -11.44 12.48
N GLY A 236 -4.96 -12.71 12.79
CA GLY A 236 -4.71 -13.85 11.89
C GLY A 236 -3.55 -14.73 12.33
N THR A 237 -2.61 -14.20 13.12
CA THR A 237 -1.56 -15.01 13.75
C THR A 237 -2.09 -15.83 14.92
N ASP A 238 -1.48 -16.99 15.16
CA ASP A 238 -1.82 -17.81 16.32
C ASP A 238 -1.31 -17.16 17.63
N CYS A 239 -0.19 -16.40 17.59
CA CYS A 239 0.29 -15.65 18.76
C CYS A 239 -0.71 -14.58 19.21
N PHE A 240 -1.30 -13.83 18.26
CA PHE A 240 -2.27 -12.79 18.59
C PHE A 240 -3.48 -13.39 19.30
N ARG A 241 -3.99 -14.53 18.81
CA ARG A 241 -5.10 -15.25 19.44
C ARG A 241 -4.79 -15.62 20.90
N GLN A 242 -3.62 -16.19 21.18
CA GLN A 242 -3.27 -16.64 22.52
C GLN A 242 -3.12 -15.48 23.51
N PHE A 243 -2.44 -14.41 23.10
CA PHE A 243 -2.32 -13.19 23.90
C PHE A 243 -3.67 -12.53 24.12
N HIS A 244 -4.47 -12.39 23.06
CA HIS A 244 -5.77 -11.76 23.11
C HIS A 244 -6.70 -12.46 24.12
N VAL A 245 -6.86 -13.79 24.02
CA VAL A 245 -7.71 -14.55 24.96
C VAL A 245 -7.25 -14.37 26.41
N THR A 246 -5.93 -14.41 26.64
CA THR A 246 -5.35 -14.23 27.98
C THR A 246 -5.61 -12.83 28.54
N LEU A 247 -5.40 -11.79 27.73
CA LEU A 247 -5.57 -10.40 28.14
C LEU A 247 -7.04 -10.00 28.31
N VAL A 248 -7.95 -10.53 27.48
CA VAL A 248 -9.40 -10.33 27.65
C VAL A 248 -9.85 -10.94 28.97
N GLN A 249 -9.41 -12.16 29.29
CA GLN A 249 -9.74 -12.78 30.57
C GLN A 249 -9.19 -11.97 31.75
N ALA A 250 -7.94 -11.51 31.65
CA ALA A 250 -7.34 -10.69 32.69
C ALA A 250 -8.01 -9.31 32.84
N ALA A 251 -8.49 -8.70 31.74
CA ALA A 251 -9.26 -7.46 31.78
C ALA A 251 -10.61 -7.67 32.48
N LYS A 252 -11.32 -8.75 32.17
CA LYS A 252 -12.59 -9.15 32.84
C LYS A 252 -12.42 -9.36 34.35
N GLU A 253 -11.28 -9.93 34.74
CA GLU A 253 -10.91 -10.12 36.15
C GLU A 253 -10.44 -8.82 36.83
N GLY A 254 -10.36 -7.71 36.10
CA GLY A 254 -9.92 -6.43 36.62
C GLY A 254 -8.43 -6.38 36.95
N LYS A 255 -7.59 -7.19 36.29
CA LYS A 255 -6.15 -7.24 36.54
C LYS A 255 -5.36 -6.25 35.68
N VAL A 256 -5.82 -6.00 34.46
CA VAL A 256 -5.11 -5.15 33.48
C VAL A 256 -6.05 -4.22 32.74
N LYS A 257 -5.48 -3.14 32.21
CA LYS A 257 -6.06 -2.32 31.16
C LYS A 257 -5.50 -2.82 29.83
N TYR A 258 -6.32 -3.57 29.09
CA TYR A 258 -5.91 -4.22 27.85
C TYR A 258 -6.07 -3.29 26.66
N VAL A 259 -4.98 -3.11 25.90
CA VAL A 259 -4.91 -2.27 24.71
C VAL A 259 -4.32 -3.05 23.54
N VAL A 260 -4.81 -2.81 22.32
CA VAL A 260 -4.26 -3.40 21.08
C VAL A 260 -3.73 -2.30 20.16
N ARG A 261 -2.50 -2.48 19.68
CA ARG A 261 -1.90 -1.72 18.59
C ARG A 261 -1.58 -2.68 17.44
N PRO A 262 -2.39 -2.70 16.36
CA PRO A 262 -2.19 -3.65 15.27
C PRO A 262 -0.89 -3.40 14.53
N VAL A 263 -0.03 -4.41 14.46
CA VAL A 263 1.23 -4.34 13.71
C VAL A 263 1.54 -5.70 13.10
N LEU A 264 2.01 -5.69 11.86
CA LEU A 264 2.59 -6.86 11.23
C LEU A 264 4.10 -6.63 11.05
N PRO A 265 4.95 -7.24 11.91
CA PRO A 265 6.39 -7.17 11.75
C PRO A 265 6.86 -7.85 10.46
N SER A 266 8.02 -7.42 9.97
CA SER A 266 8.67 -8.09 8.83
C SER A 266 9.11 -9.51 9.21
N GLY A 267 8.84 -10.47 8.31
CA GLY A 267 9.13 -11.89 8.53
C GLY A 267 7.97 -12.70 9.10
N CYS A 268 6.88 -12.04 9.50
CA CYS A 268 5.69 -12.67 10.08
C CYS A 268 4.58 -12.95 9.06
N GLU A 269 4.78 -12.62 7.79
CA GLU A 269 3.77 -12.76 6.73
C GLU A 269 3.36 -14.22 6.50
N ALA A 270 4.24 -15.18 6.82
CA ALA A 270 3.92 -16.60 6.75
C ALA A 270 3.01 -17.08 7.90
N GLU A 271 3.07 -16.43 9.07
CA GLU A 271 2.35 -16.84 10.29
C GLU A 271 0.93 -16.28 10.38
N VAL A 272 0.68 -15.14 9.75
CA VAL A 272 -0.62 -14.44 9.77
C VAL A 272 -1.71 -15.15 8.94
N GLY A 273 -1.31 -16.15 8.15
CA GLY A 273 -2.14 -16.76 7.13
C GLY A 273 -2.34 -15.83 5.92
N LEU A 274 -2.90 -16.39 4.86
CA LEU A 274 -2.97 -15.71 3.56
C LEU A 274 -3.63 -14.33 3.64
N CYS A 275 -4.79 -14.22 4.30
CA CYS A 275 -5.60 -13.00 4.25
C CYS A 275 -5.03 -11.83 5.05
N GLY A 276 -4.30 -12.06 6.14
CA GLY A 276 -3.65 -10.95 6.83
C GLY A 276 -2.28 -10.58 6.23
N ALA A 277 -1.74 -11.36 5.28
CA ALA A 277 -0.60 -10.93 4.47
C ALA A 277 -1.00 -10.12 3.21
N VAL A 278 -2.27 -10.15 2.79
CA VAL A 278 -2.72 -9.42 1.58
C VAL A 278 -2.59 -7.91 1.80
N GLY A 279 -1.89 -7.26 0.86
CA GLY A 279 -1.64 -5.81 0.91
C GLY A 279 -0.49 -5.40 1.82
N ALA A 280 0.13 -6.34 2.54
CA ALA A 280 1.25 -6.07 3.45
C ALA A 280 2.61 -5.96 2.73
N ARG A 281 2.68 -6.37 1.46
CA ARG A 281 3.89 -6.38 0.64
C ARG A 281 3.91 -5.20 -0.34
N ASP A 282 5.11 -4.84 -0.77
CA ASP A 282 5.40 -3.81 -1.77
C ASP A 282 4.98 -2.38 -1.38
N SER A 283 5.40 -1.38 -2.17
CA SER A 283 4.96 0.00 -2.02
C SER A 283 3.45 0.12 -2.27
N LEU A 284 2.74 0.86 -1.44
CA LEU A 284 1.30 1.02 -1.58
C LEU A 284 0.93 1.99 -2.73
N ASN A 285 0.06 1.55 -3.64
CA ASN A 285 -0.61 2.46 -4.57
C ASN A 285 -1.83 3.07 -3.88
N LEU A 286 -2.00 4.39 -3.96
CA LEU A 286 -3.18 5.05 -3.39
C LEU A 286 -4.28 5.30 -4.41
N GLY A 287 -5.50 5.47 -3.91
CA GLY A 287 -6.61 6.04 -4.65
C GLY A 287 -6.85 7.50 -4.24
N GLY A 288 -7.82 8.16 -4.87
CA GLY A 288 -8.28 9.50 -4.48
C GLY A 288 -7.53 10.67 -5.11
N TYR A 289 -6.66 10.42 -6.10
CA TYR A 289 -6.04 11.46 -6.92
C TYR A 289 -6.65 11.50 -8.33
N GLY A 290 -6.66 12.69 -8.94
CA GLY A 290 -6.98 12.88 -10.35
C GLY A 290 -5.71 13.11 -11.16
N VAL A 291 -5.69 12.65 -12.41
CA VAL A 291 -4.58 12.90 -13.33
C VAL A 291 -5.12 13.62 -14.55
N GLU A 292 -4.46 14.70 -14.93
CA GLU A 292 -4.75 15.43 -16.15
C GLU A 292 -3.62 15.28 -17.18
N LEU A 293 -4.00 15.23 -18.46
CA LEU A 293 -3.06 15.31 -19.57
C LEU A 293 -3.32 16.60 -20.32
N ALA A 294 -2.62 17.67 -19.92
CA ALA A 294 -2.76 18.97 -20.54
C ALA A 294 -1.97 19.04 -21.87
N LEU A 295 -2.63 19.52 -22.93
CA LEU A 295 -1.97 19.84 -24.19
C LEU A 295 -1.25 21.17 -24.07
N LYS A 296 0.10 21.14 -24.02
CA LYS A 296 0.92 22.33 -23.83
C LYS A 296 0.97 23.26 -25.04
N ASN A 297 0.79 22.73 -26.26
CA ASN A 297 0.79 23.52 -27.49
C ASN A 297 -0.62 23.49 -28.11
N MET A 298 -1.38 24.56 -27.92
CA MET A 298 -2.69 24.75 -28.55
C MET A 298 -2.61 25.57 -29.86
N GLU A 299 -1.44 26.13 -30.16
CA GLU A 299 -1.19 26.89 -31.39
C GLU A 299 -0.84 25.93 -32.53
N TYR A 300 -1.86 25.37 -33.18
CA TYR A 300 -1.69 25.00 -34.57
C TYR A 300 -2.02 26.24 -35.38
N ASN A 301 -0.99 27.00 -35.75
CA ASN A 301 -1.14 27.99 -36.80
C ASN A 301 -1.63 27.26 -38.04
N ALA A 302 -2.91 27.43 -38.37
CA ALA A 302 -3.46 27.00 -39.64
C ALA A 302 -2.81 27.89 -40.71
N MET A 303 -1.68 27.45 -41.24
CA MET A 303 -1.13 28.01 -42.47
C MET A 303 -2.16 27.74 -43.56
N ASP A 304 -2.76 28.79 -44.09
CA ASP A 304 -3.62 28.69 -45.26
C ASP A 304 -2.73 28.36 -46.46
N ASP A 305 -2.77 27.12 -46.94
CA ASP A 305 -1.96 26.64 -48.07
C ASP A 305 -2.25 27.39 -49.40
N ASN A 306 -3.23 28.29 -49.43
CA ASN A 306 -3.53 29.14 -50.59
C ASN A 306 -2.49 30.24 -50.88
N THR A 307 -1.53 30.50 -49.99
CA THR A 307 -0.44 31.47 -50.22
C THR A 307 0.91 30.85 -50.53
N ILE A 308 1.00 29.55 -50.81
CA ILE A 308 2.14 29.02 -51.58
C ILE A 308 1.80 29.15 -53.07
N LYS A 309 1.70 30.40 -53.53
CA LYS A 309 1.72 30.68 -54.97
C LYS A 309 3.13 30.33 -55.47
N LYS A 310 3.16 29.36 -56.38
CA LYS A 310 4.29 29.04 -57.24
C LYS A 310 5.05 30.30 -57.67
N GLY A 311 6.35 30.33 -57.39
CA GLY A 311 7.31 31.21 -58.06
C GLY A 311 7.90 32.28 -57.16
N VAL A 312 8.99 31.95 -56.47
CA VAL A 312 10.05 32.92 -56.21
C VAL A 312 11.36 32.26 -56.62
N THR A 313 11.79 32.64 -57.82
CA THR A 313 13.16 32.51 -58.30
C THR A 313 14.12 33.08 -57.26
N LEU A 314 15.21 32.35 -57.02
CA LEU A 314 16.39 32.81 -56.31
C LEU A 314 16.81 34.19 -56.84
N GLU A 315 16.76 35.26 -56.04
CA GLU A 315 17.54 36.47 -56.29
C GLU A 315 17.77 37.32 -55.01
N ASP A 316 19.06 37.61 -54.80
CA ASP A 316 19.77 38.68 -54.05
C ASP A 316 19.53 38.93 -52.53
N PRO A 317 20.56 38.86 -51.65
CA PRO A 317 20.42 39.05 -50.19
C PRO A 317 20.57 40.51 -49.71
N ARG A 318 20.22 41.53 -50.52
CA ARG A 318 20.47 42.95 -50.16
C ARG A 318 19.31 43.93 -50.26
N THR A 319 18.07 43.46 -50.29
CA THR A 319 16.91 44.33 -50.04
C THR A 319 16.21 43.90 -48.78
N GLU A 320 16.39 44.67 -47.70
CA GLU A 320 15.57 44.59 -46.49
C GLU A 320 14.12 44.91 -46.89
N ASP A 321 13.35 43.86 -47.16
CA ASP A 321 11.93 43.96 -47.46
C ASP A 321 11.18 44.24 -46.14
N LEU A 322 11.07 45.52 -45.80
CA LEU A 322 10.36 46.04 -44.61
C LEU A 322 8.84 45.76 -44.63
N SER A 323 8.34 45.06 -45.66
CA SER A 323 6.98 44.54 -45.71
C SER A 323 6.81 43.18 -45.00
N GLN A 324 7.92 42.51 -44.64
CA GLN A 324 7.86 41.28 -43.86
C GLN A 324 7.40 41.55 -42.43
N GLU A 325 6.42 40.76 -42.00
CA GLU A 325 5.92 40.76 -40.63
C GLU A 325 6.91 40.03 -39.72
N VAL A 326 7.58 40.78 -38.85
CA VAL A 326 8.51 40.21 -37.87
C VAL A 326 7.86 40.34 -36.49
N ARG A 327 7.52 39.20 -35.88
CA ARG A 327 6.90 39.11 -34.55
C ARG A 327 5.64 39.97 -34.39
N GLY A 328 4.79 40.02 -35.42
CA GLY A 328 3.50 40.73 -35.36
C GLY A 328 3.57 42.24 -35.65
N PHE A 329 4.74 42.75 -36.09
CA PHE A 329 4.90 44.14 -36.48
C PHE A 329 5.23 44.24 -37.98
N ILE A 330 4.54 45.17 -38.66
CA ILE A 330 4.83 45.56 -40.03
C ILE A 330 5.47 46.95 -39.98
N PHE A 331 6.79 47.01 -40.13
CA PHE A 331 7.55 48.23 -39.93
C PHE A 331 7.24 49.33 -40.96
N SER A 332 6.79 48.98 -42.17
CA SER A 332 6.31 49.95 -43.15
C SER A 332 5.10 50.77 -42.67
N LYS A 333 4.18 50.17 -41.90
CA LYS A 333 3.02 50.88 -41.33
C LYS A 333 3.37 51.74 -40.12
N ILE A 334 4.51 51.50 -39.48
CA ILE A 334 4.99 52.29 -38.35
C ILE A 334 5.67 53.57 -38.87
N LEU A 335 6.49 53.44 -39.92
CA LEU A 335 7.12 54.57 -40.62
C LEU A 335 6.10 55.54 -41.24
N ASP A 336 4.96 55.04 -41.73
CA ASP A 336 3.89 55.91 -42.27
C ASP A 336 3.12 56.70 -41.19
N ARG A 337 3.24 56.31 -39.92
CA ARG A 337 2.44 56.87 -38.81
C ARG A 337 3.24 57.77 -37.85
N GLU A 338 4.55 57.75 -37.93
CA GLU A 338 5.44 58.78 -37.37
C GLU A 338 6.52 59.11 -38.42
N PRO A 339 6.46 60.27 -39.10
CA PRO A 339 7.56 60.74 -39.94
C PRO A 339 8.78 61.19 -39.12
#